data_AF-A0A350DNL8-F1
#
_entry.id   AF-A0A350DNL8-F1
#
_cell.length_a   1.000
_cell.length_b   1.000
_cell.length_c   1.000
_cell.angle_alpha   90.00
_cell.angle_beta   90.00
_cell.angle_gamma   90.00
#
_symmetry.space_group_name_H-M   'P 1'
#
loop_
_entity.id
_entity.type
_entity.pdbx_description
1 polymer ?
#
loop_
_entity_poly.entity_id
_entity_poly.type
_entity_poly.pdbx_seq_one_letter_code
_entity_poly.pdbx_strand_id
1 'polypeptide(L)'
;MSTTAVPALDKTFQILDLITDSAQPLTAAHIAKALNLPRSSTHNILQSLLAKHVIYKDSDSRFHLGSYLMYWAGKYEQQQGVIQLFKDLIVQYPILLQHTVTLSKLDFGEVVFLACHEAPAPLGFTFRAGVRVPAVFSATGKAMLSTFSMDSIKSIYASGFPTPITQYGVDNFADLSTELTAIKNSRISLDDGQLREGMYCLGTYIRNASGNAIAGMAVSFLQAEYESKRAEVSAVLIELAEQIEQRLGFKDEH
;
A
#
# COMPACT_ATOMS: atom_id res chain seq x y z
N MET A 1 14.31 -1.71 -18.73
CA MET A 1 13.08 -1.42 -19.50
C MET A 1 12.29 -2.71 -19.58
N SER A 2 11.16 -2.80 -18.89
CA SER A 2 10.34 -4.01 -18.88
C SER A 2 9.64 -4.13 -20.24
N THR A 3 9.96 -5.16 -21.01
CA THR A 3 9.31 -5.43 -22.30
C THR A 3 7.91 -5.95 -22.05
N THR A 4 6.91 -5.07 -22.07
CA THR A 4 5.50 -5.44 -21.99
C THR A 4 5.05 -6.06 -23.32
N ALA A 5 4.35 -7.20 -23.26
CA ALA A 5 3.89 -7.95 -24.44
C ALA A 5 2.92 -7.13 -25.33
N VAL A 6 2.29 -6.09 -24.78
CA VAL A 6 1.37 -5.18 -25.49
C VAL A 6 1.74 -3.72 -25.18
N PRO A 7 2.58 -3.07 -26.00
CA PRO A 7 3.08 -1.71 -25.73
C PRO A 7 2.00 -0.63 -25.60
N ALA A 8 0.81 -0.84 -26.18
CA ALA A 8 -0.31 0.10 -26.05
C ALA A 8 -0.90 0.12 -24.63
N LEU A 9 -0.86 -1.01 -23.92
CA LEU A 9 -1.38 -1.12 -22.57
C LEU A 9 -0.49 -0.35 -21.58
N ASP A 10 0.83 -0.53 -21.69
CA ASP A 10 1.81 0.18 -20.86
C ASP A 10 1.70 1.70 -21.00
N LYS A 11 1.60 2.19 -22.25
CA LYS A 11 1.34 3.61 -22.52
C LYS A 11 0.03 4.11 -21.92
N THR A 12 -0.98 3.25 -21.85
CA THR A 12 -2.26 3.61 -21.24
C THR A 12 -2.12 3.82 -19.74
N PHE A 13 -1.41 2.93 -19.04
CA PHE A 13 -1.11 3.09 -17.62
C PHE A 13 -0.25 4.34 -17.35
N GLN A 14 0.82 4.55 -18.13
CA GLN A 14 1.66 5.76 -18.01
C GLN A 14 0.87 7.06 -18.16
N ILE A 15 -0.13 7.10 -19.06
CA ILE A 15 -1.02 8.25 -19.22
C ILE A 15 -1.89 8.45 -17.97
N LEU A 16 -2.44 7.38 -17.41
CA LEU A 16 -3.28 7.44 -16.21
C LEU A 16 -2.46 7.86 -14.98
N ASP A 17 -1.25 7.32 -14.81
CA ASP A 17 -0.33 7.67 -13.72
C ASP A 17 0.03 9.16 -13.82
N LEU A 18 0.41 9.64 -15.01
CA LEU A 18 0.73 11.05 -15.21
C LEU A 18 -0.45 11.99 -14.90
N ILE A 19 -1.68 11.61 -15.25
CA ILE A 19 -2.88 12.39 -14.89
C ILE A 19 -3.12 12.36 -13.38
N THR A 20 -2.85 11.23 -12.72
CA THR A 20 -3.05 11.02 -11.27
C THR A 20 -2.05 11.83 -10.44
N ASP A 21 -0.78 11.82 -10.85
CA ASP A 21 0.32 12.47 -10.12
C ASP A 21 0.35 13.99 -10.34
N SER A 22 -0.33 14.48 -11.39
CA SER A 22 -0.32 15.90 -11.71
C SER A 22 -1.26 16.70 -10.80
N ALA A 23 -0.72 17.74 -10.17
CA ALA A 23 -1.50 18.69 -9.37
C ALA A 23 -2.46 19.55 -10.21
N GLN A 24 -2.30 19.58 -11.54
CA GLN A 24 -3.12 20.37 -12.46
C GLN A 24 -3.58 19.50 -13.64
N PRO A 25 -4.83 19.67 -14.12
CA PRO A 25 -5.34 18.91 -15.26
C PRO A 25 -4.52 19.14 -16.53
N LEU A 26 -4.26 18.08 -17.30
CA LEU A 26 -3.30 18.10 -18.41
C LEU A 26 -3.99 18.11 -19.77
N THR A 27 -3.44 18.82 -20.76
CA THR A 27 -3.90 18.74 -22.16
C THR A 27 -3.29 17.54 -22.88
N ALA A 28 -3.90 17.08 -23.98
CA ALA A 28 -3.35 16.00 -24.79
C ALA A 28 -1.93 16.30 -25.31
N ALA A 29 -1.63 17.56 -25.63
CA ALA A 29 -0.30 17.99 -26.08
C ALA A 29 0.74 17.89 -24.97
N HIS A 30 0.37 18.25 -23.73
CA HIS A 30 1.24 18.10 -22.56
C HIS A 30 1.51 16.62 -22.26
N ILE A 31 0.47 15.78 -22.27
CA ILE A 31 0.61 14.33 -22.04
C ILE A 31 1.54 13.69 -23.08
N ALA A 32 1.33 13.97 -24.37
CA ALA A 32 2.17 13.44 -25.44
C ALA A 32 3.64 13.87 -25.29
N LYS A 33 3.88 15.14 -24.90
CA LYS A 33 5.22 15.67 -24.68
C LYS A 33 5.88 15.06 -23.45
N ALA A 34 5.18 14.99 -22.33
CA ALA A 34 5.70 14.50 -21.06
C ALA A 34 6.12 13.02 -21.13
N LEU A 35 5.35 12.19 -21.85
CA LEU A 35 5.62 10.77 -21.99
C LEU A 35 6.42 10.41 -23.27
N ASN A 36 6.84 11.41 -24.05
CA ASN A 36 7.51 11.22 -25.34
C ASN A 36 6.74 10.27 -26.29
N LEU A 37 5.42 10.45 -26.38
CA LEU A 37 4.53 9.60 -27.18
C LEU A 37 4.12 10.31 -28.49
N PRO A 38 3.95 9.58 -29.61
CA PRO A 38 3.39 10.16 -30.83
C PRO A 38 1.98 10.71 -30.60
N ARG A 39 1.71 11.93 -31.09
CA ARG A 39 0.42 12.62 -30.91
C ARG A 39 -0.79 11.79 -31.33
N SER A 40 -0.68 11.05 -32.44
CA SER A 40 -1.75 10.18 -32.93
C SER A 40 -2.04 9.02 -31.98
N SER A 41 -1.00 8.38 -31.45
CA SER A 41 -1.14 7.30 -30.46
C SER A 41 -1.73 7.80 -29.15
N THR A 42 -1.23 8.94 -28.63
CA THR A 42 -1.79 9.56 -27.42
C THR A 42 -3.27 9.91 -27.60
N HIS A 43 -3.62 10.48 -28.75
CA HIS A 43 -5.01 10.80 -29.05
C HIS A 43 -5.92 9.56 -29.05
N ASN A 44 -5.51 8.48 -29.73
CA ASN A 44 -6.31 7.25 -29.80
C ASN A 44 -6.52 6.60 -28.43
N ILE A 45 -5.49 6.60 -27.57
CA ILE A 45 -5.58 6.10 -26.20
C ILE A 45 -6.55 6.96 -25.39
N LEU A 46 -6.39 8.30 -25.43
CA LEU A 46 -7.28 9.22 -24.70
C LEU A 46 -8.74 9.11 -25.15
N GLN A 47 -9.01 8.96 -26.45
CA GLN A 47 -10.37 8.73 -26.95
C GLN A 47 -10.96 7.41 -26.44
N SER A 48 -10.14 6.35 -26.41
CA SER A 48 -10.58 5.04 -25.90
C SER A 48 -10.91 5.09 -24.40
N LEU A 49 -10.11 5.83 -23.61
CA LEU A 49 -10.36 6.04 -22.18
C LEU A 49 -11.60 6.92 -21.93
N LEU A 50 -11.80 7.98 -22.72
CA LEU A 50 -12.99 8.84 -22.67
C LEU A 50 -14.27 8.04 -22.95
N ALA A 51 -14.25 7.20 -23.99
CA ALA A 51 -15.40 6.38 -24.39
C ALA A 51 -15.84 5.40 -23.29
N LYS A 52 -14.93 5.03 -22.38
CA LYS A 52 -15.20 4.16 -21.23
C LYS A 52 -15.38 4.94 -19.92
N HIS A 53 -15.37 6.27 -19.95
CA HIS A 53 -15.43 7.13 -18.76
C HIS A 53 -14.32 6.85 -17.74
N VAL A 54 -13.19 6.29 -18.17
CA VAL A 54 -11.99 6.10 -17.33
C VAL A 54 -11.30 7.44 -17.07
N ILE A 55 -11.40 8.34 -18.04
CA ILE A 55 -11.06 9.76 -17.91
C ILE A 55 -12.24 10.61 -18.39
N TYR A 56 -12.27 11.88 -18.01
CA TYR A 56 -13.13 12.88 -18.62
C TYR A 56 -12.33 14.10 -19.06
N LYS A 57 -12.94 14.93 -19.91
CA LYS A 57 -12.34 16.12 -20.49
C LYS A 57 -13.17 17.35 -20.10
N ASP A 58 -12.52 18.38 -19.57
CA ASP A 58 -13.19 19.63 -19.18
C ASP A 58 -13.37 20.60 -20.38
N SER A 59 -13.97 21.77 -20.11
CA SER A 59 -14.21 22.82 -21.11
C SER A 59 -12.93 23.36 -21.75
N ASP A 60 -11.81 23.32 -21.02
CA ASP A 60 -10.51 23.82 -21.48
C ASP A 60 -9.67 22.72 -22.16
N SER A 61 -10.31 21.59 -22.48
CA SER A 61 -9.67 20.44 -23.09
C SER A 61 -8.57 19.79 -22.26
N ARG A 62 -8.69 19.86 -20.94
CA ARG A 62 -7.81 19.17 -20.00
C ARG A 62 -8.46 17.87 -19.51
N PHE A 63 -7.63 16.88 -19.27
CA PHE A 63 -8.03 15.53 -18.90
C PHE A 63 -7.90 15.31 -17.41
N HIS A 64 -8.89 14.59 -16.88
CA HIS A 64 -9.07 14.27 -15.48
C HIS A 64 -9.44 12.79 -15.33
N LEU A 65 -9.20 12.21 -14.15
CA LEU A 65 -9.67 10.87 -13.82
C LEU A 65 -11.21 10.79 -13.83
N GLY A 66 -11.77 9.74 -14.44
CA GLY A 66 -13.20 9.55 -14.62
C GLY A 66 -13.82 8.59 -13.60
N SER A 67 -15.15 8.57 -13.56
CA SER A 67 -15.93 7.80 -12.58
C SER A 67 -15.82 6.28 -12.73
N TYR A 68 -15.37 5.77 -13.87
CA TYR A 68 -15.18 4.33 -14.07
C TYR A 68 -14.10 3.75 -13.14
N LEU A 69 -13.16 4.58 -12.69
CA LEU A 69 -12.17 4.19 -11.67
C LEU A 69 -12.83 3.93 -10.31
N MET A 70 -13.86 4.70 -9.95
CA MET A 70 -14.64 4.46 -8.72
C MET A 70 -15.39 3.13 -8.78
N TYR A 71 -15.88 2.73 -9.96
CA TYR A 71 -16.49 1.41 -10.15
C TYR A 71 -15.48 0.28 -9.90
N TRP A 72 -14.26 0.37 -10.45
CA TRP A 72 -13.21 -0.60 -10.16
C TRP A 72 -12.78 -0.60 -8.69
N ALA A 73 -12.56 0.58 -8.11
CA ALA A 73 -12.20 0.72 -6.71
C ALA A 73 -13.27 0.12 -5.79
N GLY A 74 -14.54 0.47 -5.99
CA GLY A 74 -15.65 -0.06 -5.21
C GLY A 74 -15.85 -1.58 -5.38
N LYS A 75 -15.63 -2.13 -6.58
CA LYS A 75 -15.65 -3.58 -6.80
C LYS A 75 -14.48 -4.29 -6.15
N TYR A 76 -13.30 -3.70 -6.19
CA TYR A 76 -12.13 -4.20 -5.48
C TYR A 76 -12.37 -4.17 -3.97
N GLU A 77 -12.88 -3.07 -3.41
CA GLU A 77 -13.25 -2.97 -1.99
C GLU A 77 -14.31 -4.02 -1.61
N GLN A 78 -15.36 -4.18 -2.42
CA GLN A 78 -16.42 -5.18 -2.18
C GLN A 78 -15.86 -6.62 -2.16
N GLN A 79 -14.85 -6.91 -2.99
CA GLN A 79 -14.17 -8.21 -3.02
C GLN A 79 -13.22 -8.40 -1.83
N GLN A 80 -12.65 -7.31 -1.31
CA GLN A 80 -11.77 -7.30 -0.16
C GLN A 80 -12.55 -6.93 1.11
N GLY A 81 -13.40 -7.86 1.60
CA GLY A 81 -14.20 -7.65 2.82
C GLY A 81 -13.39 -7.15 4.04
N VAL A 82 -12.08 -7.39 4.05
CA VAL A 82 -11.11 -6.85 5.02
C VAL A 82 -11.11 -5.32 5.12
N ILE A 83 -11.34 -4.58 4.01
CA ILE A 83 -11.34 -3.11 4.02
C ILE A 83 -12.53 -2.58 4.81
N GLN A 84 -13.72 -3.15 4.57
CA GLN A 84 -14.93 -2.76 5.29
C GLN A 84 -14.82 -3.12 6.77
N LEU A 85 -14.35 -4.34 7.07
CA LEU A 85 -14.10 -4.78 8.45
C LEU A 85 -13.11 -3.87 9.19
N PHE A 86 -12.03 -3.46 8.53
CA PHE A 86 -11.07 -2.51 9.08
C PHE A 86 -11.75 -1.19 9.45
N LYS A 87 -12.50 -0.58 8.52
CA LYS A 87 -13.20 0.70 8.74
C LYS A 87 -14.24 0.59 9.87
N ASP A 88 -14.94 -0.53 9.98
CA ASP A 88 -16.01 -0.74 10.98
C ASP A 88 -15.49 -1.10 12.37
N LEU A 89 -14.33 -1.76 12.46
CA LEU A 89 -13.78 -2.22 13.74
C LEU A 89 -12.81 -1.21 14.36
N ILE A 90 -12.03 -0.47 13.55
CA ILE A 90 -11.04 0.49 14.08
C ILE A 90 -11.67 1.56 14.98
N VAL A 91 -12.92 1.96 14.71
CA VAL A 91 -13.64 2.96 15.51
C VAL A 91 -13.88 2.52 16.96
N GLN A 92 -13.76 1.22 17.25
CA GLN A 92 -13.88 0.64 18.59
C GLN A 92 -12.59 0.75 19.41
N TYR A 93 -11.51 1.26 18.80
CA TYR A 93 -10.18 1.34 19.39
C TYR A 93 -9.68 2.79 19.52
N PRO A 94 -10.15 3.57 20.51
CA PRO A 94 -9.80 4.98 20.69
C PRO A 94 -8.29 5.27 20.75
N ILE A 95 -7.51 4.34 21.31
CA ILE A 95 -6.04 4.43 21.38
C ILE A 95 -5.44 4.51 19.98
N LEU A 96 -5.92 3.68 19.04
CA LEU A 96 -5.45 3.67 17.66
C LEU A 96 -5.90 4.91 16.89
N LEU A 97 -7.08 5.46 17.20
CA LEU A 97 -7.63 6.63 16.51
C LEU A 97 -6.84 7.92 16.75
N GLN A 98 -5.98 7.96 17.78
CA GLN A 98 -5.04 9.06 18.00
C GLN A 98 -3.88 9.07 16.98
N HIS A 99 -3.74 8.01 16.20
CA HIS A 99 -2.63 7.76 15.30
C HIS A 99 -3.12 7.51 13.87
N THR A 100 -2.19 7.60 12.93
CA THR A 100 -2.49 7.24 11.54
C THR A 100 -2.42 5.72 11.44
N VAL A 101 -3.50 5.09 11.01
CA VAL A 101 -3.58 3.64 10.90
C VAL A 101 -3.82 3.26 9.45
N THR A 102 -2.94 2.43 8.90
CA THR A 102 -2.97 2.04 7.51
C THR A 102 -3.30 0.57 7.37
N LEU A 103 -4.11 0.25 6.36
CA LEU A 103 -4.32 -1.10 5.88
C LEU A 103 -3.68 -1.22 4.50
N SER A 104 -2.97 -2.31 4.23
CA SER A 104 -2.29 -2.54 2.96
C SER A 104 -2.31 -4.01 2.58
N LYS A 105 -1.98 -4.29 1.32
CA LYS A 105 -1.80 -5.65 0.81
C LYS A 105 -0.46 -5.77 0.12
N LEU A 106 0.18 -6.94 0.26
CA LEU A 106 1.39 -7.29 -0.45
C LEU A 106 1.09 -7.52 -1.94
N ASP A 107 1.84 -6.86 -2.81
CA ASP A 107 1.77 -6.97 -4.26
C ASP A 107 3.19 -6.96 -4.84
N PHE A 108 3.69 -8.14 -5.23
CA PHE A 108 4.99 -8.33 -5.90
C PHE A 108 6.18 -7.53 -5.32
N GLY A 109 6.47 -7.70 -4.03
CA GLY A 109 7.62 -7.08 -3.36
C GLY A 109 7.38 -5.66 -2.86
N GLU A 110 6.22 -5.10 -3.16
CA GLU A 110 5.69 -3.84 -2.62
C GLU A 110 4.46 -4.10 -1.75
N VAL A 111 4.07 -3.10 -0.98
CA VAL A 111 2.72 -3.02 -0.41
C VAL A 111 1.94 -1.90 -1.06
N VAL A 112 0.65 -2.14 -1.29
CA VAL A 112 -0.31 -1.15 -1.75
C VAL A 112 -1.22 -0.79 -0.59
N PHE A 113 -1.30 0.50 -0.24
CA PHE A 113 -2.25 0.95 0.78
C PHE A 113 -3.68 0.83 0.27
N LEU A 114 -4.52 0.18 1.07
CA LEU A 114 -5.93 -0.09 0.77
C LEU A 114 -6.86 0.90 1.46
N ALA A 115 -6.56 1.22 2.72
CA ALA A 115 -7.33 2.17 3.52
C ALA A 115 -6.41 2.87 4.53
N CYS A 116 -6.85 4.04 4.98
CA CYS A 116 -6.15 4.83 5.97
C CYS A 116 -7.18 5.50 6.89
N HIS A 117 -6.96 5.40 8.19
CA HIS A 117 -7.53 6.29 9.19
C HIS A 117 -6.52 7.39 9.45
N GLU A 118 -6.89 8.64 9.18
CA GLU A 118 -6.02 9.80 9.39
C GLU A 118 -6.06 10.24 10.85
N ALA A 119 -4.87 10.41 11.45
CA ALA A 119 -4.76 10.97 12.80
C ALA A 119 -5.31 12.41 12.85
N PRO A 120 -5.81 12.88 14.01
CA PRO A 120 -6.11 14.30 14.22
C PRO A 120 -4.92 15.23 13.96
N ALA A 121 -3.70 14.74 14.24
CA ALA A 121 -2.44 15.41 13.95
C ALA A 121 -1.57 14.52 13.04
N PRO A 122 -1.68 14.66 11.71
CA PRO A 122 -0.98 13.78 10.77
C PRO A 122 0.52 14.11 10.70
N LEU A 123 1.35 13.08 10.49
CA LEU A 123 2.82 13.16 10.43
C LEU A 123 3.38 13.82 9.16
N GLY A 124 2.52 14.44 8.34
CA GLY A 124 2.91 14.98 7.04
C GLY A 124 3.46 13.94 6.07
N PHE A 125 3.08 12.67 6.22
CA PHE A 125 3.32 11.59 5.25
C PHE A 125 1.98 11.16 4.66
N THR A 126 1.91 11.09 3.33
CA THR A 126 0.66 10.82 2.62
C THR A 126 0.40 9.33 2.54
N PHE A 127 -0.25 8.78 3.57
CA PHE A 127 -0.79 7.42 3.55
C PHE A 127 -2.16 7.42 2.89
N ARG A 128 -2.22 7.37 1.56
CA ARG A 128 -3.48 7.33 0.80
C ARG A 128 -3.66 5.99 0.10
N ALA A 129 -4.91 5.57 -0.08
CA ALA A 129 -5.23 4.38 -0.86
C ALA A 129 -4.61 4.47 -2.26
N GLY A 130 -3.98 3.39 -2.71
CA GLY A 130 -3.26 3.30 -3.98
C GLY A 130 -1.76 3.61 -3.91
N VAL A 131 -1.27 4.27 -2.84
CA VAL A 131 0.17 4.52 -2.67
C VAL A 131 0.92 3.19 -2.49
N ARG A 132 2.09 3.09 -3.12
CA ARG A 132 2.97 1.92 -3.09
C ARG A 132 4.29 2.22 -2.41
N VAL A 133 4.78 1.29 -1.59
CA VAL A 133 6.11 1.35 -0.99
C VAL A 133 6.75 -0.04 -0.96
N PRO A 134 8.10 -0.16 -0.95
CA PRO A 134 8.75 -1.46 -0.88
C PRO A 134 8.39 -2.21 0.42
N ALA A 135 8.00 -3.48 0.28
CA ALA A 135 7.46 -4.25 1.40
C ALA A 135 8.50 -4.48 2.51
N VAL A 136 9.77 -4.66 2.13
CA VAL A 136 10.91 -4.86 3.05
C VAL A 136 11.19 -3.66 3.97
N PHE A 137 10.74 -2.46 3.60
CA PHE A 137 10.95 -1.26 4.44
C PHE A 137 9.71 -0.94 5.28
N SER A 138 8.53 -1.26 4.77
CA SER A 138 7.27 -0.96 5.47
C SER A 138 6.98 -1.93 6.60
N ALA A 139 6.38 -1.43 7.69
CA ALA A 139 5.94 -2.29 8.79
C ALA A 139 4.90 -3.33 8.30
N THR A 140 3.89 -2.92 7.53
CA THR A 140 2.88 -3.85 7.01
C THR A 140 3.45 -4.90 6.06
N GLY A 141 4.40 -4.51 5.21
CA GLY A 141 5.08 -5.42 4.29
C GLY A 141 5.93 -6.43 5.02
N LYS A 142 6.75 -6.00 5.98
CA LYS A 142 7.52 -6.91 6.83
C LYS A 142 6.62 -7.85 7.64
N ALA A 143 5.49 -7.35 8.15
CA ALA A 143 4.49 -8.18 8.82
C ALA A 143 3.99 -9.31 7.90
N MET A 144 3.55 -8.98 6.68
CA MET A 144 3.08 -9.99 5.73
C MET A 144 4.20 -10.91 5.26
N LEU A 145 5.39 -10.40 4.93
CA LEU A 145 6.54 -11.21 4.51
C LEU A 145 6.97 -12.21 5.59
N SER A 146 6.78 -11.89 6.88
CA SER A 146 7.12 -12.82 7.97
C SER A 146 6.35 -14.14 7.95
N THR A 147 5.23 -14.20 7.22
CA THR A 147 4.42 -15.42 7.06
C THR A 147 4.86 -16.28 5.86
N PHE A 148 5.83 -15.80 5.07
CA PHE A 148 6.32 -16.47 3.86
C PHE A 148 7.58 -17.29 4.20
N SER A 149 7.89 -18.29 3.38
CA SER A 149 9.20 -18.95 3.44
C SER A 149 10.27 -18.03 2.87
N MET A 150 11.51 -18.17 3.35
CA MET A 150 12.65 -17.41 2.80
C MET A 150 12.88 -17.67 1.31
N ASP A 151 12.53 -18.86 0.80
CA ASP A 151 12.65 -19.16 -0.64
C ASP A 151 11.61 -18.40 -1.48
N SER A 152 10.38 -18.24 -0.97
CA SER A 152 9.38 -17.38 -1.60
C SER A 152 9.83 -15.91 -1.61
N ILE A 153 10.42 -15.43 -0.51
CA ILE A 153 10.93 -14.06 -0.41
C ILE A 153 12.11 -13.84 -1.37
N LYS A 154 13.07 -14.77 -1.44
CA LYS A 154 14.16 -14.73 -2.41
C LYS A 154 13.65 -14.70 -3.85
N SER A 155 12.56 -15.41 -4.14
CA SER A 155 11.93 -15.40 -5.46
C SER A 155 11.30 -14.04 -5.78
N ILE A 156 10.66 -13.39 -4.80
CA ILE A 156 10.12 -12.03 -4.95
C ILE A 156 11.25 -11.03 -5.28
N TYR A 157 12.38 -11.13 -4.61
CA TYR A 157 13.54 -10.24 -4.77
C TYR A 157 14.65 -10.82 -5.68
N ALA A 158 14.31 -11.73 -6.60
CA ALA A 158 15.28 -12.39 -7.46
C ALA A 158 16.03 -11.41 -8.39
N SER A 159 15.42 -10.26 -8.70
CA SER A 159 16.04 -9.20 -9.50
C SER A 159 16.87 -8.20 -8.69
N GLY A 160 16.99 -8.42 -7.36
CA GLY A 160 17.68 -7.53 -6.44
C GLY A 160 16.75 -6.90 -5.40
N PHE A 161 17.35 -6.39 -4.32
CA PHE A 161 16.64 -5.60 -3.32
C PHE A 161 16.31 -4.20 -3.85
N PRO A 162 15.21 -3.59 -3.38
CA PRO A 162 14.97 -2.18 -3.61
C PRO A 162 16.08 -1.33 -2.99
N THR A 163 16.40 -0.20 -3.61
CA THR A 163 17.38 0.75 -3.05
C THR A 163 16.86 1.29 -1.70
N PRO A 164 17.67 1.25 -0.63
CA PRO A 164 17.30 1.84 0.66
C PRO A 164 16.86 3.31 0.51
N ILE A 165 15.72 3.65 1.11
CA ILE A 165 15.16 5.00 1.09
C ILE A 165 15.86 5.89 2.13
N THR A 166 16.23 5.31 3.26
CA THR A 166 17.04 5.93 4.31
C THR A 166 18.24 5.04 4.64
N GLN A 167 19.14 5.55 5.49
CA GLN A 167 20.29 4.79 5.99
C GLN A 167 19.92 3.55 6.81
N TYR A 168 18.65 3.42 7.23
CA TYR A 168 18.15 2.32 8.05
C TYR A 168 17.52 1.19 7.21
N GLY A 169 17.38 1.38 5.90
CA GLY A 169 16.73 0.40 5.03
C GLY A 169 17.53 -0.90 4.91
N VAL A 170 16.87 -2.03 5.13
CA VAL A 170 17.47 -3.37 4.97
C VAL A 170 17.86 -3.67 3.52
N ASP A 171 19.11 -4.09 3.28
CA ASP A 171 19.65 -4.26 1.92
C ASP A 171 20.05 -5.70 1.57
N ASN A 172 19.90 -6.64 2.50
CA ASN A 172 20.31 -8.02 2.31
C ASN A 172 19.38 -9.03 2.99
N PHE A 173 19.44 -10.28 2.53
CA PHE A 173 18.57 -11.35 3.02
C PHE A 173 18.88 -11.80 4.45
N ALA A 174 20.10 -11.64 4.96
CA ALA A 174 20.47 -12.10 6.30
C ALA A 174 19.83 -11.20 7.37
N ASP A 175 19.91 -9.89 7.17
CA ASP A 175 19.30 -8.90 8.05
C ASP A 175 17.77 -8.96 7.94
N LEU A 176 17.23 -9.06 6.71
CA LEU A 176 15.80 -9.26 6.51
C LEU A 176 15.30 -10.53 7.22
N SER A 177 16.01 -11.65 7.12
CA SER A 177 15.64 -12.90 7.80
C SER A 177 15.61 -12.74 9.32
N THR A 178 16.53 -11.93 9.87
CA THR A 178 16.58 -11.64 11.31
C THR A 178 15.34 -10.87 11.75
N GLU A 179 14.99 -9.80 11.03
CA GLU A 179 13.79 -9.02 11.30
C GLU A 179 12.52 -9.88 11.18
N LEU A 180 12.36 -10.63 10.09
CA LEU A 180 11.18 -11.46 9.85
C LEU A 180 11.01 -12.56 10.89
N THR A 181 12.12 -13.11 11.43
CA THR A 181 12.07 -14.10 12.52
C THR A 181 11.54 -13.49 13.80
N ALA A 182 11.98 -12.28 14.15
CA ALA A 182 11.46 -11.56 15.32
C ALA A 182 9.95 -11.26 15.18
N ILE A 183 9.51 -10.91 13.97
CA ILE A 183 8.10 -10.65 13.65
C ILE A 183 7.28 -11.94 13.77
N LYS A 184 7.79 -13.07 13.26
CA LYS A 184 7.09 -14.35 13.35
C LYS A 184 6.81 -14.77 14.80
N ASN A 185 7.71 -14.44 15.73
CA ASN A 185 7.57 -14.77 17.15
C ASN A 185 6.67 -13.79 17.92
N SER A 186 6.66 -12.51 17.54
CA SER A 186 5.96 -11.45 18.27
C SER A 186 4.64 -11.01 17.63
N ARG A 187 4.41 -11.37 16.36
CA ARG A 187 3.32 -10.86 15.50
C ARG A 187 3.39 -9.36 15.21
N ILE A 188 4.46 -8.69 15.64
CA ILE A 188 4.67 -7.26 15.49
C ILE A 188 5.89 -6.99 14.64
N SER A 189 5.73 -6.13 13.64
CA SER A 189 6.80 -5.56 12.85
C SER A 189 7.06 -4.12 13.21
N LEU A 190 8.29 -3.68 12.93
CA LEU A 190 8.74 -2.32 13.15
C LEU A 190 9.37 -1.79 11.86
N ASP A 191 8.85 -0.68 11.36
CA ASP A 191 9.60 0.25 10.52
C ASP A 191 10.18 1.32 11.45
N ASP A 192 11.48 1.30 11.68
CA ASP A 192 12.23 2.19 12.57
C ASP A 192 12.87 3.37 11.81
N GLY A 193 12.19 3.84 10.77
CA GLY A 193 12.63 4.94 9.93
C GLY A 193 13.24 4.50 8.60
N GLN A 194 12.93 3.28 8.14
CA GLN A 194 13.37 2.74 6.85
C GLN A 194 12.64 3.40 5.68
N LEU A 195 11.36 3.77 5.86
CA LEU A 195 10.62 4.55 4.86
C LEU A 195 10.87 6.06 4.98
N ARG A 196 11.04 6.56 6.21
CA ARG A 196 11.27 7.98 6.49
C ARG A 196 11.92 8.19 7.84
N GLU A 197 13.01 8.94 7.89
CA GLU A 197 13.68 9.27 9.15
C GLU A 197 12.74 10.01 10.13
N GLY A 198 12.83 9.65 11.41
CA GLY A 198 11.98 10.20 12.48
C GLY A 198 10.55 9.68 12.53
N MET A 199 10.15 8.79 11.61
CA MET A 199 8.84 8.14 11.58
C MET A 199 8.97 6.67 11.90
N TYR A 200 8.27 6.21 12.94
CA TYR A 200 8.25 4.80 13.32
C TYR A 200 6.85 4.23 13.06
N CYS A 201 6.78 3.00 12.55
CA CYS A 201 5.51 2.30 12.36
C CYS A 201 5.53 0.92 13.01
N LEU A 202 4.51 0.61 13.81
CA LEU A 202 4.26 -0.72 14.33
C LEU A 202 3.24 -1.42 13.45
N GLY A 203 3.57 -2.61 12.94
CA GLY A 203 2.71 -3.35 12.01
C GLY A 203 2.36 -4.74 12.50
N THR A 204 1.29 -5.30 11.94
CA THR A 204 0.89 -6.70 12.08
C THR A 204 0.23 -7.17 10.78
N TYR A 205 -0.04 -8.48 10.68
CA TYR A 205 -0.70 -9.09 9.52
C TYR A 205 -2.10 -9.59 9.89
N ILE A 206 -2.97 -9.67 8.87
CA ILE A 206 -4.34 -10.17 8.93
C ILE A 206 -4.45 -11.37 8.00
N ARG A 207 -4.87 -12.51 8.56
CA ARG A 207 -5.09 -13.77 7.86
C ARG A 207 -6.53 -13.94 7.39
N ASN A 208 -6.71 -14.75 6.35
CA ASN A 208 -8.03 -15.25 5.97
C ASN A 208 -8.36 -16.58 6.66
N ALA A 209 -9.54 -17.15 6.39
CA ALA A 209 -9.98 -18.44 6.92
C ALA A 209 -9.00 -19.61 6.67
N SER A 210 -8.15 -19.53 5.65
CA SER A 210 -7.13 -20.54 5.33
C SER A 210 -5.79 -20.30 6.03
N GLY A 211 -5.68 -19.31 6.91
CA GLY A 211 -4.46 -18.96 7.62
C GLY A 211 -3.44 -18.16 6.80
N ASN A 212 -3.76 -17.79 5.56
CA ASN A 212 -2.87 -16.99 4.71
C ASN A 212 -2.98 -15.52 5.05
N ALA A 213 -1.86 -14.82 5.25
CA ALA A 213 -1.84 -13.37 5.40
C ALA A 213 -2.30 -12.69 4.10
N ILE A 214 -3.43 -11.97 4.16
CA ILE A 214 -4.04 -11.29 3.01
C ILE A 214 -3.91 -9.77 3.07
N ALA A 215 -3.61 -9.22 4.25
CA ALA A 215 -3.41 -7.80 4.48
C ALA A 215 -2.43 -7.56 5.63
N GLY A 216 -1.86 -6.36 5.68
CA GLY A 216 -1.08 -5.86 6.80
C GLY A 216 -1.67 -4.55 7.30
N MET A 217 -1.63 -4.36 8.62
CA MET A 217 -2.12 -3.16 9.29
C MET A 217 -0.99 -2.54 10.11
N ALA A 218 -0.83 -1.22 10.07
CA ALA A 218 0.20 -0.55 10.84
C ALA A 218 -0.26 0.79 11.41
N VAL A 219 0.33 1.17 12.54
CA VAL A 219 0.14 2.43 13.23
C VAL A 219 1.43 3.24 13.14
N SER A 220 1.32 4.51 12.74
CA SER A 220 2.46 5.40 12.54
C SER A 220 2.59 6.43 13.67
N PHE A 221 3.83 6.68 14.08
CA PHE A 221 4.22 7.56 15.19
C PHE A 221 5.41 8.45 14.81
N LEU A 222 5.59 9.54 15.57
CA LEU A 222 6.90 10.15 15.68
C LEU A 222 7.83 9.22 16.49
N GLN A 223 9.09 9.12 16.09
CA GLN A 223 10.10 8.32 16.79
C GLN A 223 10.15 8.61 18.30
N ALA A 224 10.00 9.87 18.71
CA ALA A 224 10.03 10.29 20.12
C ALA A 224 8.89 9.70 20.98
N GLU A 225 7.78 9.29 20.36
CA GLU A 225 6.62 8.73 21.08
C GLU A 225 6.66 7.21 21.19
N TYR A 226 7.47 6.56 20.33
CA TYR A 226 7.48 5.11 20.14
C TYR A 226 7.63 4.35 21.45
N GLU A 227 8.66 4.65 22.23
CA GLU A 227 9.00 3.83 23.40
C GLU A 227 7.92 3.88 24.49
N SER A 228 7.26 5.03 24.62
CA SER A 228 6.16 5.20 25.59
C SER A 228 4.86 4.48 25.18
N LYS A 229 4.64 4.27 23.87
CA LYS A 229 3.37 3.76 23.32
C LYS A 229 3.46 2.33 22.81
N ARG A 230 4.65 1.81 22.51
CA ARG A 230 4.86 0.54 21.78
C ARG A 230 4.12 -0.64 22.40
N ALA A 231 4.10 -0.78 23.72
CA ALA A 231 3.54 -1.95 24.38
C ALA A 231 2.00 -1.96 24.27
N GLU A 232 1.37 -0.83 24.61
CA GLU A 232 -0.08 -0.66 24.55
C GLU A 232 -0.59 -0.77 23.10
N VAL A 233 0.03 -0.05 22.17
CA VAL A 233 -0.39 -0.08 20.77
C VAL A 233 -0.21 -1.48 20.18
N SER A 234 0.91 -2.17 20.45
CA SER A 234 1.13 -3.52 19.92
C SER A 234 0.02 -4.49 20.33
N ALA A 235 -0.36 -4.46 21.61
CA ALA A 235 -1.43 -5.32 22.12
C ALA A 235 -2.77 -5.02 21.43
N VAL A 236 -3.14 -3.74 21.36
CA VAL A 236 -4.40 -3.31 20.73
C VAL A 236 -4.42 -3.58 19.22
N LEU A 237 -3.27 -3.43 18.55
CA LEU A 237 -3.13 -3.67 17.12
C LEU A 237 -3.31 -5.15 16.77
N ILE A 238 -2.73 -6.06 17.58
CA ILE A 238 -2.94 -7.50 17.45
C ILE A 238 -4.40 -7.85 17.69
N GLU A 239 -5.01 -7.29 18.75
CA GLU A 239 -6.41 -7.55 19.08
C GLU A 239 -7.34 -7.18 17.93
N LEU A 240 -7.18 -5.99 17.34
CA LEU A 240 -7.95 -5.56 16.18
C LEU A 240 -7.73 -6.48 14.97
N ALA A 241 -6.49 -6.90 14.72
CA ALA A 241 -6.19 -7.83 13.63
C ALA A 241 -6.89 -9.18 13.84
N GLU A 242 -6.85 -9.73 15.06
CA GLU A 242 -7.52 -10.99 15.41
C GLU A 242 -9.05 -10.90 15.31
N GLN A 243 -9.64 -9.77 15.71
CA GLN A 243 -11.08 -9.55 15.51
C GLN A 243 -11.45 -9.50 14.02
N ILE A 244 -10.64 -8.87 13.18
CA ILE A 244 -10.84 -8.88 11.71
C ILE A 244 -10.70 -10.32 11.18
N GLU A 245 -9.68 -11.06 11.60
CA GLU A 245 -9.45 -12.46 11.21
C GLU A 245 -10.65 -13.35 11.56
N GLN A 246 -11.19 -13.23 12.77
CA GLN A 246 -12.38 -13.97 13.20
C GLN A 246 -13.60 -13.67 12.31
N ARG A 247 -13.81 -12.40 11.96
CA ARG A 247 -14.89 -11.98 11.04
C ARG A 247 -14.67 -12.49 9.61
N LEU A 248 -13.42 -12.69 9.20
CA LEU A 248 -13.04 -13.35 7.95
C LEU A 248 -13.11 -14.89 8.01
N GLY A 249 -13.48 -15.46 9.17
CA GLY A 249 -13.67 -16.90 9.36
C GLY A 249 -12.41 -17.66 9.73
N PHE A 250 -11.32 -16.98 10.12
CA PHE A 250 -10.15 -17.63 10.69
C PHE A 250 -10.49 -18.17 12.09
N LYS A 251 -10.04 -19.40 12.37
CA LYS A 251 -10.19 -20.07 13.67
C LYS A 251 -8.80 -20.50 14.10
N ASP A 252 -8.30 -19.99 15.21
CA ASP A 252 -7.08 -20.52 15.81
C ASP A 252 -7.37 -21.95 16.29
N GLU A 253 -6.81 -22.92 15.60
CA GLU A 253 -6.71 -24.29 16.10
C GLU A 253 -5.80 -24.25 17.34
N HIS A 254 -6.41 -24.31 18.52
CA HIS A 254 -5.70 -24.57 19.78
C HIS A 254 -5.27 -26.03 19.85
#